data_AF-A0A2D4I7W7-F1
#
_entry.id   AF-A0A2D4I7W7-F1
#
_cell.length_a   1.000
_cell.length_b   1.000
_cell.length_c   1.000
_cell.angle_alpha   90.00
_cell.angle_beta   90.00
_cell.angle_gamma   90.00
#
_symmetry.space_group_name_H-M   'P 1'
#
loop_
_entity.id
_entity.type
_entity.pdbx_description
1 polymer ?
#
loop_
_entity_poly.entity_id
_entity_poly.type
_entity_poly.pdbx_seq_one_letter_code
_entity_poly.pdbx_strand_id
1 'polypeptide(L)'
;EDGTVMIVKQLISAPQGKSTEPPESEEDDNDDGENEASNPPVEPCPRSNAMLAVKHGVLYLYGGMFEVGDRQFTLNDLYALDLHKMEEWKVLVEMDPKTQEWLEESESDEDVEGAEGGEEEDEEEDSDEEGSGEDDKEEHPTVQQDEKFADYLSRTEQYWVNLARQNLGPEAKEKKAVKVGQAMAKAFYEGAT
;
A
#
# COMPACT_ATOMS: atom_id res chain seq x y z
N GLU A 1 -2.83 28.44 1.97
CA GLU A 1 -1.43 28.11 1.70
C GLU A 1 -1.37 26.72 1.10
N ASP A 2 -0.98 26.63 -0.18
CA ASP A 2 -0.96 25.37 -0.93
C ASP A 2 0.29 24.57 -0.52
N GLY A 3 0.09 23.60 0.38
CA GLY A 3 1.12 22.73 0.90
C GLY A 3 1.60 21.76 -0.18
N THR A 4 2.56 22.21 -0.99
CA THR A 4 3.27 21.35 -1.94
C THR A 4 3.86 20.14 -1.20
N VAL A 5 3.22 18.99 -1.31
CA VAL A 5 3.76 17.71 -0.84
C VAL A 5 4.90 17.33 -1.78
N MET A 6 6.12 17.68 -1.39
CA MET A 6 7.31 17.22 -2.09
C MET A 6 7.60 15.78 -1.67
N ILE A 7 7.45 14.84 -2.59
CA ILE A 7 7.97 13.48 -2.43
C ILE A 7 9.50 13.59 -2.47
N VAL A 8 10.12 13.70 -1.30
CA VAL A 8 11.58 13.66 -1.17
C VAL A 8 12.05 12.23 -1.41
N LYS A 9 12.44 11.93 -2.66
CA LYS A 9 13.22 10.74 -2.96
C LYS A 9 14.64 10.95 -2.39
N GLN A 10 14.87 10.47 -1.17
CA GLN A 10 16.20 10.37 -0.59
C GLN A 10 16.99 9.30 -1.35
N LEU A 11 17.73 9.70 -2.39
CA LEU A 11 18.71 8.85 -3.04
C LEU A 11 19.97 8.82 -2.17
N ILE A 12 20.19 7.72 -1.47
CA ILE A 12 21.40 7.52 -0.66
C ILE A 12 22.53 7.16 -1.63
N SER A 13 23.31 8.15 -2.07
CA SER A 13 24.53 7.90 -2.84
C SER A 13 25.66 7.42 -1.92
N ALA A 14 26.20 6.23 -2.20
CA ALA A 14 27.40 5.71 -1.54
C ALA A 14 28.63 6.61 -1.82
N PRO A 15 29.55 6.81 -0.84
CA PRO A 15 30.73 7.61 -1.06
C PRO A 15 31.81 6.75 -1.74
N GLN A 16 32.13 7.05 -3.00
CA GLN A 16 33.40 6.65 -3.59
C GLN A 16 34.24 7.89 -3.87
N GLY A 17 35.34 8.01 -3.11
CA GLY A 17 36.35 9.03 -3.32
C GLY A 17 37.43 8.57 -4.29
N LYS A 18 37.84 9.54 -5.13
CA LYS A 18 39.08 9.68 -5.93
C LYS A 18 39.10 9.12 -7.37
N SER A 19 38.69 10.00 -8.27
CA SER A 19 39.46 10.58 -9.40
C SER A 19 40.42 9.67 -10.19
N THR A 20 40.11 9.48 -11.48
CA THR A 20 40.92 9.93 -12.65
C THR A 20 40.18 9.64 -13.97
N GLU A 21 40.29 10.59 -14.92
CA GLU A 21 39.73 10.60 -16.29
C GLU A 21 40.48 9.63 -17.28
N PRO A 22 40.01 9.45 -18.54
CA PRO A 22 39.87 8.16 -19.24
C PRO A 22 41.06 7.76 -20.15
N PRO A 23 41.02 6.55 -20.74
CA PRO A 23 40.95 6.49 -22.20
C PRO A 23 40.04 5.39 -22.78
N GLU A 24 39.80 5.52 -24.09
CA GLU A 24 38.93 4.76 -24.98
C GLU A 24 39.41 3.33 -25.33
N SER A 25 38.43 2.54 -25.78
CA SER A 25 38.44 1.55 -26.88
C SER A 25 38.98 0.12 -26.68
N GLU A 26 38.04 -0.82 -26.83
CA GLU A 26 38.05 -2.07 -27.64
C GLU A 26 37.91 -3.42 -26.90
N GLU A 27 36.71 -4.00 -27.10
CA GLU A 27 36.36 -5.39 -27.40
C GLU A 27 37.27 -6.54 -26.90
N ASP A 28 36.73 -7.35 -25.98
CA ASP A 28 37.01 -8.79 -25.98
C ASP A 28 35.75 -9.57 -25.55
N ASP A 29 35.54 -10.68 -26.24
CA ASP A 29 34.29 -11.41 -26.39
C ASP A 29 34.45 -12.80 -25.76
N ASN A 30 33.40 -13.27 -25.07
CA ASN A 30 33.19 -14.61 -24.47
C ASN A 30 33.84 -14.91 -23.10
N ASP A 31 33.03 -15.21 -22.09
CA ASP A 31 32.69 -16.61 -21.73
C ASP A 31 31.75 -16.66 -20.52
N ASP A 32 30.85 -17.64 -20.57
CA ASP A 32 29.84 -18.09 -19.59
C ASP A 32 29.92 -17.55 -18.15
N GLY A 33 28.96 -16.68 -17.82
CA GLY A 33 28.55 -16.42 -16.45
C GLY A 33 27.04 -16.54 -16.39
N GLU A 34 26.57 -17.63 -15.78
CA GLU A 34 25.17 -17.89 -15.46
C GLU A 34 24.51 -16.59 -14.97
N ASN A 35 23.46 -16.17 -15.67
CA ASN A 35 22.63 -15.04 -15.30
C ASN A 35 21.93 -15.38 -13.98
N GLU A 36 22.67 -15.22 -12.88
CA GLU A 36 22.16 -15.06 -11.53
C GLU A 36 21.22 -13.87 -11.61
N ALA A 37 19.96 -14.17 -11.91
CA ALA A 37 18.87 -13.22 -11.89
C ALA A 37 18.91 -12.60 -10.49
N SER A 38 19.49 -11.40 -10.39
CA SER A 38 19.61 -10.65 -9.16
C SER A 38 18.21 -10.54 -8.58
N ASN A 39 17.89 -11.38 -7.60
CA ASN A 39 16.65 -11.24 -6.85
C ASN A 39 16.64 -9.80 -6.31
N PRO A 40 15.51 -9.10 -6.40
CA PRO A 40 15.43 -7.73 -5.90
C PRO A 40 15.88 -7.70 -4.43
N PRO A 41 16.65 -6.67 -4.02
CA PRO A 41 17.12 -6.55 -2.65
C PRO A 41 15.90 -6.57 -1.72
N VAL A 42 15.96 -7.43 -0.70
CA VAL A 42 14.87 -7.55 0.27
C VAL A 42 14.94 -6.34 1.19
N GLU A 43 13.88 -5.54 1.22
CA GLU A 43 13.74 -4.38 2.08
C GLU A 43 12.40 -4.41 2.83
N PRO A 44 12.33 -3.88 4.05
CA PRO A 44 11.06 -3.75 4.77
C PRO A 44 10.12 -2.83 4.00
N CYS A 45 8.84 -3.17 3.95
CA CYS A 45 7.83 -2.28 3.37
C CYS A 45 7.77 -0.93 4.12
N PRO A 46 7.28 0.15 3.47
CA PRO A 46 6.97 1.40 4.14
C PRO A 46 6.11 1.17 5.37
N ARG A 47 6.45 1.82 6.48
CA ARG A 47 5.79 1.61 7.77
C ARG A 47 5.93 2.80 8.70
N SER A 48 4.91 3.02 9.52
CA SER A 48 4.91 3.90 10.69
C SER A 48 4.96 3.06 11.98
N ASN A 49 5.22 3.70 13.13
CA ASN A 49 5.10 3.08 14.46
C ASN A 49 5.86 1.76 14.67
N ALA A 50 6.94 1.52 13.92
CA ALA A 50 7.74 0.31 14.05
C ALA A 50 8.58 0.32 15.33
N MET A 51 8.76 -0.85 15.93
CA MET A 51 9.63 -1.01 17.09
C MET A 51 11.08 -1.16 16.63
N LEU A 52 11.97 -0.33 17.19
CA LEU A 52 13.39 -0.31 16.84
C LEU A 52 14.26 -0.63 18.05
N ALA A 53 15.31 -1.42 17.83
CA ALA A 53 16.36 -1.65 18.83
C ALA A 53 17.72 -1.72 18.15
N VAL A 54 18.77 -1.21 18.79
CA VAL A 54 20.15 -1.32 18.29
C VAL A 54 20.99 -2.10 19.29
N LYS A 55 21.72 -3.11 18.80
CA LYS A 55 22.66 -3.88 19.62
C LYS A 55 23.86 -4.32 18.79
N HIS A 56 25.07 -4.06 19.31
CA HIS A 56 26.34 -4.37 18.63
C HIS A 56 26.45 -3.83 17.19
N GLY A 57 25.90 -2.65 16.94
CA GLY A 57 25.89 -2.03 15.60
C GLY A 57 24.95 -2.68 14.60
N VAL A 58 24.01 -3.52 15.06
CA VAL A 58 22.91 -4.03 14.24
C VAL A 58 21.63 -3.33 14.67
N LEU A 59 20.91 -2.74 13.72
CA LEU A 59 19.56 -2.24 13.89
C LEU A 59 18.58 -3.38 13.68
N TYR A 60 17.66 -3.56 14.63
CA TYR A 60 16.53 -4.47 14.55
C TYR A 60 15.26 -3.66 14.36
N LEU A 61 14.44 -4.06 13.38
CA LEU A 61 13.17 -3.44 13.02
C LEU A 61 12.07 -4.49 13.13
N TYR A 62 11.15 -4.31 14.07
CA TYR A 62 10.03 -5.21 14.30
C TYR A 62 8.70 -4.52 14.03
N GLY A 63 7.87 -5.15 13.20
CA GLY A 63 6.51 -4.75 12.94
C GLY A 63 6.35 -3.30 12.49
N GLY A 64 5.26 -2.67 12.94
CA GLY A 64 4.84 -1.34 12.55
C GLY A 64 3.45 -1.36 11.92
N MET A 65 3.05 -0.24 11.32
CA MET A 65 1.76 -0.07 10.67
C MET A 65 1.97 0.37 9.23
N PHE A 66 1.13 -0.12 8.32
CA PHE A 66 1.09 0.32 6.92
C PHE A 66 -0.35 0.69 6.56
N GLU A 67 -0.55 1.81 5.87
CA GLU A 67 -1.88 2.36 5.59
C GLU A 67 -2.14 2.43 4.09
N VAL A 68 -3.34 2.03 3.67
CA VAL A 68 -3.84 2.14 2.29
C VAL A 68 -5.30 2.59 2.34
N GLY A 69 -5.56 3.86 2.00
CA GLY A 69 -6.88 4.48 2.22
C GLY A 69 -7.22 4.45 3.71
N ASP A 70 -8.43 4.00 4.04
CA ASP A 70 -8.90 3.91 5.43
C ASP A 70 -8.57 2.56 6.09
N ARG A 71 -7.66 1.77 5.49
CA ARG A 71 -7.24 0.47 6.01
C ARG A 71 -5.85 0.53 6.60
N GLN A 72 -5.70 0.07 7.83
CA GLN A 72 -4.43 0.01 8.56
C GLN A 72 -4.01 -1.45 8.79
N PHE A 73 -2.83 -1.83 8.32
CA PHE A 73 -2.25 -3.16 8.47
C PHE A 73 -1.22 -3.16 9.60
N THR A 74 -1.33 -4.11 10.54
CA THR A 74 -0.31 -4.30 11.58
C THR A 74 0.70 -5.35 11.16
N LEU A 75 1.95 -4.92 10.99
CA LEU A 75 3.04 -5.75 10.54
C LEU A 75 3.61 -6.57 11.71
N ASN A 76 3.90 -7.85 11.48
CA ASN A 76 4.47 -8.78 12.47
C ASN A 76 5.82 -9.38 12.04
N ASP A 77 6.47 -8.78 11.05
CA ASP A 77 7.77 -9.15 10.52
C ASP A 77 8.95 -8.61 11.35
N LEU A 78 10.15 -9.17 11.13
CA LEU A 78 11.37 -8.76 11.83
C LEU A 78 12.55 -8.71 10.86
N TYR A 79 13.23 -7.56 10.81
CA TYR A 79 14.41 -7.33 10.01
C TYR A 79 15.62 -6.93 10.86
N ALA A 80 16.81 -7.12 10.30
CA ALA A 80 18.06 -6.62 10.85
C ALA A 80 18.92 -5.94 9.77
N LEU A 81 19.61 -4.86 10.13
CA LEU A 81 20.55 -4.14 9.27
C LEU A 81 21.87 -3.90 10.01
N ASP A 82 22.99 -4.30 9.42
CA ASP A 82 24.32 -3.95 9.94
C ASP A 82 24.60 -2.47 9.64
N LEU A 83 24.70 -1.65 10.68
CA LEU A 83 24.89 -0.20 10.58
C LEU A 83 26.32 0.18 10.16
N HIS A 84 27.29 -0.74 10.23
CA HIS A 84 28.65 -0.47 9.74
C HIS A 84 28.76 -0.68 8.23
N LYS A 85 27.98 -1.63 7.69
CA LYS A 85 28.01 -1.98 6.26
C LYS A 85 26.94 -1.24 5.46
N MET A 86 25.72 -1.15 6.01
CA MET A 86 24.55 -0.53 5.35
C MET A 86 24.27 -1.12 3.95
N GLU A 87 24.57 -2.41 3.75
CA GLU A 87 24.50 -3.08 2.44
C GLU A 87 23.13 -3.73 2.18
N GLU A 88 22.62 -4.52 3.13
CA GLU A 88 21.40 -5.30 2.94
C GLU A 88 20.60 -5.45 4.24
N TRP A 89 19.27 -5.55 4.10
CA TRP A 89 18.41 -6.00 5.19
C TRP A 89 18.38 -7.52 5.24
N LYS A 90 18.56 -8.07 6.43
CA LYS A 90 18.36 -9.48 6.72
C LYS A 90 16.96 -9.70 7.28
N VAL A 91 16.17 -10.54 6.63
CA VAL A 91 14.90 -11.01 7.18
C VAL A 91 15.17 -12.03 8.28
N LEU A 92 14.63 -11.78 9.46
CA LEU A 92 14.67 -12.70 10.60
C LEU A 92 13.33 -13.42 10.78
N VAL A 93 12.22 -12.71 10.52
CA VAL A 93 10.86 -13.23 10.51
C VAL A 93 10.14 -12.63 9.31
N GLU A 94 9.60 -13.49 8.44
CA GLU A 94 8.75 -13.08 7.33
C GLU A 94 7.34 -12.78 7.81
N MET A 95 6.68 -11.81 7.18
CA MET A 95 5.26 -11.58 7.36
C MET A 95 4.49 -12.77 6.77
N ASP A 96 3.57 -13.37 7.53
CA ASP A 96 2.61 -14.35 6.99
C ASP A 96 1.27 -13.65 6.72
N PRO A 97 0.90 -13.40 5.44
CA PRO A 97 -0.35 -12.74 5.09
C PRO A 97 -1.59 -13.49 5.59
N LYS A 98 -1.50 -14.79 5.84
CA LYS A 98 -2.63 -15.61 6.31
C LYS A 98 -2.97 -15.38 7.78
N THR A 99 -2.04 -14.79 8.54
CA THR A 99 -2.24 -14.48 9.96
C THR A 99 -2.87 -13.12 10.20
N GLN A 100 -3.14 -12.36 9.13
CA GLN A 100 -3.74 -11.04 9.21
C GLN A 100 -5.26 -11.17 9.32
N GLU A 101 -5.82 -10.81 10.46
CA GLU A 101 -7.25 -10.77 10.70
C GLU A 101 -7.73 -9.30 10.65
N TRP A 102 -8.83 -9.06 9.94
CA TRP A 102 -9.48 -7.75 9.95
C TRP A 102 -10.46 -7.70 11.12
N LEU A 103 -10.20 -6.82 12.08
CA LEU A 103 -11.14 -6.55 13.15
C LEU A 103 -12.19 -5.59 12.58
N GLU A 104 -13.38 -6.11 12.31
CA GLU A 104 -14.54 -5.24 12.09
C GLU A 104 -14.83 -4.53 13.40
N GLU A 105 -14.80 -3.20 13.40
CA GLU A 105 -15.30 -2.38 14.49
C GLU A 105 -16.80 -2.72 14.64
N SER A 106 -17.09 -3.65 15.54
CA SER A 106 -18.44 -3.80 16.03
C SER A 106 -18.73 -2.53 16.81
N GLU A 107 -19.72 -1.76 16.37
CA GLU A 107 -20.25 -0.58 17.05
C GLU A 107 -20.77 -1.01 18.43
N SER A 108 -19.85 -1.15 19.38
CA SER A 108 -20.17 -1.33 20.78
C SER A 108 -20.36 0.06 21.34
N ASP A 109 -21.60 0.55 21.24
CA ASP A 109 -22.14 1.67 22.03
C ASP A 109 -21.95 1.32 23.52
N GLU A 110 -20.77 1.60 24.06
CA GLU A 110 -20.55 1.69 25.49
C GLU A 110 -20.65 3.16 25.88
N ASP A 111 -21.85 3.56 26.29
CA ASP A 111 -22.17 4.86 26.88
C ASP A 111 -21.19 5.20 28.02
N VAL A 112 -20.18 6.03 27.75
CA VAL A 112 -19.31 6.60 28.79
C VAL A 112 -19.96 7.88 29.31
N GLU A 113 -20.73 7.73 30.39
CA GLU A 113 -21.20 8.83 31.23
C GLU A 113 -20.02 9.66 31.76
N GLY A 114 -20.08 10.96 31.48
CA GLY A 114 -18.99 11.92 31.66
C GLY A 114 -18.61 12.22 33.11
N ALA A 115 -17.34 12.61 33.28
CA ALA A 115 -16.86 13.34 34.44
C ALA A 115 -15.95 14.49 33.98
N GLU A 116 -16.36 15.69 34.36
CA GLU A 116 -15.84 17.00 33.96
C GLU A 116 -14.39 17.29 34.39
N GLY A 117 -13.72 18.15 33.60
CA GLY A 117 -12.84 19.18 34.16
C GLY A 117 -11.65 19.61 33.30
N GLY A 118 -11.70 20.84 32.76
CA GLY A 118 -10.48 21.64 32.52
C GLY A 118 -10.38 22.35 31.17
N GLU A 119 -10.99 23.53 31.10
CA GLU A 119 -10.58 24.79 30.41
C GLU A 119 -9.53 24.72 29.28
N GLU A 120 -9.88 25.23 28.09
CA GLU A 120 -9.16 26.32 27.38
C GLU A 120 -10.12 26.94 26.35
N GLU A 121 -10.22 28.26 26.36
CA GLU A 121 -10.91 29.09 25.37
C GLU A 121 -10.00 29.28 24.14
N ASP A 122 -10.53 29.14 22.93
CA ASP A 122 -10.30 30.11 21.85
C ASP A 122 -11.25 29.77 20.67
N GLU A 123 -12.20 30.68 20.45
CA GLU A 123 -13.20 30.68 19.39
C GLU A 123 -12.60 31.24 18.09
N GLU A 124 -12.76 30.54 16.97
CA GLU A 124 -13.06 31.17 15.67
C GLU A 124 -13.93 30.21 14.83
N GLU A 125 -15.19 30.61 14.68
CA GLU A 125 -16.23 30.25 13.68
C GLU A 125 -15.68 30.53 12.25
N ASP A 126 -16.09 29.98 11.10
CA ASP A 126 -17.35 29.38 10.64
C ASP A 126 -17.10 28.82 9.21
N SER A 127 -18.01 27.94 8.78
CA SER A 127 -18.47 27.66 7.41
C SER A 127 -18.10 26.30 6.82
N ASP A 128 -19.02 25.37 7.10
CA ASP A 128 -19.46 24.21 6.32
C ASP A 128 -19.15 24.24 4.80
N GLU A 129 -18.68 23.10 4.28
CA GLU A 129 -19.39 22.42 3.20
C GLU A 129 -19.11 20.91 3.29
N GLU A 130 -20.16 20.21 3.67
CA GLU A 130 -20.33 18.77 3.68
C GLU A 130 -19.89 18.12 2.36
N GLY A 131 -19.19 17.01 2.52
CA GLY A 131 -18.85 16.08 1.46
C GLY A 131 -18.61 14.71 2.05
N SER A 132 -19.51 14.26 2.92
CA SER A 132 -19.61 12.86 3.33
C SER A 132 -19.87 12.02 2.07
N GLY A 133 -18.79 11.58 1.43
CA GLY A 133 -18.86 10.44 0.53
C GLY A 133 -19.07 9.23 1.40
N GLU A 134 -20.33 8.92 1.68
CA GLU A 134 -20.79 7.61 2.13
C GLU A 134 -19.93 6.54 1.41
N ASP A 135 -19.01 5.89 2.12
CA ASP A 135 -18.49 4.58 1.67
C ASP A 135 -19.63 3.58 1.98
N ASP A 136 -20.72 3.82 1.25
CA ASP A 136 -21.83 2.93 1.08
C ASP A 136 -21.16 1.64 0.64
N LYS A 137 -21.18 0.63 1.52
CA LYS A 137 -20.78 -0.73 1.20
C LYS A 137 -21.75 -1.20 0.11
N GLU A 138 -21.60 -0.71 -1.11
CA GLU A 138 -22.35 -1.13 -2.28
C GLU A 138 -21.94 -2.59 -2.50
N GLU A 139 -22.67 -3.50 -1.87
CA GLU A 139 -22.46 -4.93 -1.96
C GLU A 139 -22.36 -5.30 -3.44
N HIS A 140 -21.18 -5.77 -3.85
CA HIS A 140 -20.95 -6.21 -5.21
C HIS A 140 -21.98 -7.29 -5.57
N PRO A 141 -22.62 -7.23 -6.76
CA PRO A 141 -23.59 -8.22 -7.16
C PRO A 141 -23.01 -9.63 -7.08
N THR A 142 -23.59 -10.49 -6.25
CA THR A 142 -23.10 -11.87 -6.08
C THR A 142 -23.32 -12.69 -7.34
N VAL A 143 -22.46 -13.69 -7.56
CA VAL A 143 -22.64 -14.69 -8.62
C VAL A 143 -23.81 -15.61 -8.24
N GLN A 144 -24.75 -15.81 -9.15
CA GLN A 144 -25.90 -16.70 -8.92
C GLN A 144 -25.51 -18.18 -9.12
N GLN A 145 -26.26 -19.08 -8.48
CA GLN A 145 -26.00 -20.52 -8.55
C GLN A 145 -26.12 -21.01 -10.01
N ASP A 146 -25.08 -21.67 -10.52
CA ASP A 146 -24.92 -22.13 -11.91
C ASP A 146 -24.88 -21.03 -13.00
N GLU A 147 -24.68 -19.77 -12.63
CA GLU A 147 -24.53 -18.66 -13.57
C GLU A 147 -23.17 -18.73 -14.28
N LYS A 148 -23.16 -18.55 -15.61
CA LYS A 148 -21.91 -18.46 -16.38
C LYS A 148 -21.40 -17.03 -16.37
N PHE A 149 -20.09 -16.86 -16.55
CA PHE A 149 -19.47 -15.54 -16.62
C PHE A 149 -20.13 -14.58 -17.63
N ALA A 150 -20.57 -15.08 -18.79
CA ALA A 150 -21.24 -14.26 -19.80
C ALA A 150 -22.59 -13.68 -19.31
N ASP A 151 -23.34 -14.46 -18.55
CA ASP A 151 -24.63 -14.08 -17.99
C ASP A 151 -24.43 -13.12 -16.80
N TYR A 152 -23.46 -13.44 -15.94
CA TYR A 152 -23.03 -12.58 -14.84
C TYR A 152 -22.55 -11.20 -15.33
N LEU A 153 -21.67 -11.16 -16.33
CA LEU A 153 -21.17 -9.92 -16.89
C LEU A 153 -22.30 -9.11 -17.50
N SER A 154 -23.18 -9.71 -18.31
CA SER A 154 -24.30 -8.99 -18.92
C SER A 154 -25.22 -8.35 -17.88
N ARG A 155 -25.43 -9.02 -16.74
CA ARG A 155 -26.26 -8.53 -15.64
C ARG A 155 -25.59 -7.43 -14.81
N THR A 156 -24.27 -7.50 -14.65
CA THR A 156 -23.53 -6.67 -13.68
C THR A 156 -22.61 -5.63 -14.33
N GLU A 157 -22.46 -5.64 -15.67
CA GLU A 157 -21.52 -4.78 -16.39
C GLU A 157 -21.71 -3.30 -16.05
N GLN A 158 -22.94 -2.79 -16.03
CA GLN A 158 -23.18 -1.38 -15.71
C GLN A 158 -22.71 -0.99 -14.31
N TYR A 159 -22.94 -1.87 -13.33
CA TYR A 159 -22.47 -1.70 -11.96
C TYR A 159 -20.94 -1.59 -11.93
N TRP A 160 -20.24 -2.58 -12.49
CA TRP A 160 -18.78 -2.59 -12.50
C TRP A 160 -18.16 -1.45 -13.31
N VAL A 161 -18.82 -1.01 -14.39
CA VAL A 161 -18.40 0.14 -15.18
C VAL A 161 -18.56 1.44 -14.39
N ASN A 162 -19.65 1.60 -13.63
CA ASN A 162 -19.88 2.79 -12.81
C ASN A 162 -18.90 2.85 -11.64
N LEU A 163 -18.66 1.73 -10.96
CA LEU A 163 -17.63 1.62 -9.92
C LEU A 163 -16.23 1.93 -10.50
N ALA A 164 -15.92 1.44 -11.70
CA ALA A 164 -14.68 1.78 -12.40
C ALA A 164 -14.59 3.27 -12.76
N ARG A 165 -15.70 3.95 -13.05
CA ARG A 165 -15.70 5.41 -13.31
C ARG A 165 -15.45 6.22 -12.05
N GLN A 166 -16.06 5.83 -10.92
CA GLN A 166 -15.80 6.46 -9.63
C GLN A 166 -14.32 6.35 -9.25
N ASN A 167 -13.73 5.15 -9.39
CA ASN A 167 -12.32 4.91 -9.09
C ASN A 167 -11.33 5.59 -10.04
N LEU A 168 -11.67 5.74 -11.33
CA LEU A 168 -10.79 6.38 -12.31
C LEU A 168 -10.95 7.91 -12.37
N GLY A 169 -11.96 8.46 -11.72
CA GLY A 169 -12.32 9.88 -11.74
C GLY A 169 -13.09 10.32 -12.98
N PRO A 170 -13.71 11.52 -12.95
CA PRO A 170 -14.63 12.01 -13.98
C PRO A 170 -13.99 12.24 -15.35
N GLU A 171 -12.67 12.42 -15.40
CA GLU A 171 -11.89 12.65 -16.64
C GLU A 171 -11.55 11.35 -17.40
N ALA A 172 -11.94 10.19 -16.86
CA ALA A 172 -11.60 8.90 -17.46
C ALA A 172 -12.34 8.63 -18.77
N LYS A 173 -11.59 8.22 -19.80
CA LYS A 173 -12.17 7.79 -21.08
C LYS A 173 -13.12 6.61 -20.88
N GLU A 174 -14.30 6.68 -21.49
CA GLU A 174 -15.34 5.63 -21.39
C GLU A 174 -14.81 4.23 -21.71
N LYS A 175 -14.02 4.07 -22.78
CA LYS A 175 -13.41 2.78 -23.15
C LYS A 175 -12.51 2.21 -22.06
N LYS A 176 -11.84 3.07 -21.29
CA LYS A 176 -10.98 2.67 -20.17
C LYS A 176 -11.84 2.20 -18.99
N ALA A 177 -12.90 2.94 -18.66
CA ALA A 177 -13.84 2.55 -17.62
C ALA A 177 -14.53 1.22 -17.93
N VAL A 178 -14.95 1.00 -19.19
CA VAL A 178 -15.54 -0.27 -19.62
C VAL A 178 -14.56 -1.44 -19.46
N LYS A 179 -13.32 -1.26 -19.91
CA LYS A 179 -12.29 -2.30 -19.80
C LYS A 179 -11.97 -2.63 -18.34
N VAL A 180 -11.88 -1.61 -17.48
CA VAL A 180 -11.63 -1.79 -16.04
C VAL A 180 -12.83 -2.46 -15.36
N GLY A 181 -14.05 -2.01 -15.63
CA GLY A 181 -15.27 -2.63 -15.10
C GLY A 181 -15.41 -4.11 -15.50
N GLN A 182 -15.16 -4.45 -16.77
CA GLN A 182 -15.16 -5.85 -17.21
C GLN A 182 -14.08 -6.69 -16.51
N ALA A 183 -12.90 -6.11 -16.24
CA ALA A 183 -11.84 -6.79 -15.50
C ALA A 183 -12.22 -7.01 -14.01
N MET A 184 -12.86 -6.02 -13.38
CA MET A 184 -13.36 -6.12 -12.01
C MET A 184 -14.45 -7.20 -11.90
N ALA A 185 -15.42 -7.18 -12.82
CA ALA A 185 -16.46 -8.21 -12.90
C ALA A 185 -15.87 -9.61 -13.04
N LYS A 186 -14.85 -9.76 -13.90
CA LYS A 186 -14.18 -11.04 -14.11
C LYS A 186 -13.44 -11.52 -12.86
N ALA A 187 -12.67 -10.65 -12.21
CA ALA A 187 -11.96 -11.01 -10.99
C ALA A 187 -12.91 -11.42 -9.86
N PHE A 188 -14.03 -10.71 -9.71
CA PHE A 188 -15.04 -11.05 -8.72
C PHE A 188 -15.71 -12.40 -9.02
N TYR A 189 -16.08 -12.65 -10.28
CA TYR A 189 -16.67 -13.93 -10.69
C TYR A 189 -15.72 -15.10 -10.44
N GLU A 190 -14.44 -14.97 -10.84
CA GLU A 190 -13.42 -16.01 -10.63
C GLU A 190 -13.11 -16.27 -9.14
N GLY A 191 -13.30 -15.27 -8.27
CA GLY A 191 -13.17 -15.45 -6.82
C GLY A 191 -14.38 -16.11 -6.16
N ALA A 192 -15.55 -16.05 -6.79
CA ALA A 192 -16.81 -16.57 -6.26
C ALA A 192 -17.19 -17.97 -6.78
N THR A 193 -16.59 -18.44 -7.88
CA THR A 193 -16.81 -19.77 -8.48
C THR A 193 -15.63 -20.71 -8.27
#